data_AF-A0A644YZP4-F1
#
_entry.id   AF-A0A644YZP4-F1
#
_cell.length_a   1.000
_cell.length_b   1.000
_cell.length_c   1.000
_cell.angle_alpha   90.00
_cell.angle_beta   90.00
_cell.angle_gamma   90.00
#
_symmetry.space_group_name_H-M   'P 1'
#
loop_
_entity.id
_entity.type
_entity.pdbx_description
1 polymer ?
#
loop_
_entity_poly.entity_id
_entity_poly.type
_entity_poly.pdbx_seq_one_letter_code
_entity_poly.pdbx_strand_id
1 'polypeptide(L)'
;MKKKENANQSRFFWRMPQNAASFFDLSSDRAFRRNHPYAYGFLVFAAILSLLGPVLVWIIYTGVLRPAPNSGWLMLGWLGAFIFGIGLFNFVAAILKQYLGHWLSISCFALGALLVAISVRILY
;
A
#
# COMPACT_ATOMS: atom_id res chain seq x y z
N MET A 1 -5.73 39.05 -1.07
CA MET A 1 -4.71 38.61 -0.09
C MET A 1 -4.06 37.32 -0.59
N LYS A 2 -2.78 37.39 -0.96
CA LYS A 2 -1.96 36.23 -1.37
C LYS A 2 -1.82 35.28 -0.18
N LYS A 3 -2.48 34.12 -0.21
CA LYS A 3 -2.30 33.09 0.82
C LYS A 3 -0.99 32.37 0.51
N LYS A 4 0.00 32.64 1.37
CA LYS A 4 1.37 32.13 1.30
C LYS A 4 1.40 30.64 0.96
N GLU A 5 2.18 30.39 -0.07
CA GLU A 5 2.86 29.14 -0.42
C GLU A 5 3.50 28.54 0.84
N ASN A 6 2.82 27.57 1.47
CA ASN A 6 3.44 26.72 2.49
C ASN A 6 4.08 25.54 1.77
N ALA A 7 5.23 25.82 1.18
CA ALA A 7 6.22 24.81 0.91
C ALA A 7 6.56 24.08 2.22
N ASN A 8 6.77 22.77 2.11
CA ASN A 8 7.48 21.93 3.07
C ASN A 8 6.68 21.45 4.31
N GLN A 9 6.13 20.24 4.22
CA GLN A 9 6.39 19.12 5.13
C GLN A 9 5.40 17.99 4.80
N SER A 10 5.88 16.75 4.75
CA SER A 10 5.06 15.54 4.73
C SER A 10 4.19 15.51 5.99
N ARG A 11 3.00 16.13 5.93
CA ARG A 11 2.08 16.09 7.05
C ARG A 11 1.51 14.69 7.09
N PHE A 12 2.03 13.89 8.02
CA PHE A 12 1.43 12.64 8.43
C PHE A 12 0.03 12.93 8.99
N PHE A 13 -0.96 12.93 8.11
CA PHE A 13 -2.34 13.15 8.49
C PHE A 13 -2.87 11.91 9.22
N TRP A 14 -3.61 12.11 10.30
CA TRP A 14 -4.29 11.01 10.98
C TRP A 14 -5.48 10.53 10.15
N ARG A 15 -6.34 11.46 9.72
CA ARG A 15 -7.56 11.20 8.94
C ARG A 15 -7.35 11.46 7.44
N MET A 16 -8.15 10.77 6.62
CA MET A 16 -8.17 10.95 5.17
C MET A 16 -8.65 12.37 4.81
N PRO A 17 -7.92 13.10 3.95
CA PRO A 17 -8.33 14.43 3.53
C PRO A 17 -9.60 14.35 2.67
N GLN A 18 -10.49 15.34 2.81
CA GLN A 18 -11.77 15.39 2.07
C GLN A 18 -11.58 15.41 0.54
N ASN A 19 -10.41 15.88 0.06
CA ASN A 19 -10.03 15.88 -1.35
C ASN A 19 -8.99 14.79 -1.66
N ALA A 20 -9.24 13.53 -1.28
CA ALA A 20 -8.31 12.44 -1.52
C ALA A 20 -7.92 12.23 -3.00
N ALA A 21 -8.85 12.51 -3.92
CA ALA A 21 -8.61 12.38 -5.36
C ALA A 21 -7.45 13.28 -5.86
N SER A 22 -7.28 14.47 -5.27
CA SER A 22 -6.19 15.37 -5.68
C SER A 22 -4.81 14.89 -5.26
N PHE A 23 -4.72 13.93 -4.32
CA PHE A 23 -3.45 13.33 -3.91
C PHE A 23 -2.94 12.33 -4.95
N PHE A 24 -3.79 11.83 -5.86
CA PHE A 24 -3.38 10.91 -6.93
C PHE A 24 -2.93 11.63 -8.21
N ASP A 25 -2.74 12.95 -8.17
CA ASP A 25 -2.33 13.70 -9.36
C ASP A 25 -0.91 13.32 -9.82
N LEU A 26 -0.77 13.08 -11.13
CA LEU A 26 0.46 12.73 -11.84
C LEU A 26 1.50 13.87 -11.82
N SER A 27 1.10 15.09 -11.42
CA SER A 27 2.01 16.22 -11.28
C SER A 27 3.09 15.99 -10.21
N SER A 28 2.72 15.38 -9.08
CA SER A 28 3.64 15.12 -7.96
C SER A 28 4.69 14.07 -8.33
N ASP A 29 4.27 13.01 -9.03
CA ASP A 29 5.16 11.96 -9.53
C ASP A 29 6.16 12.50 -10.57
N ARG A 30 5.68 13.30 -11.52
CA ARG A 30 6.54 13.95 -12.53
C ARG A 30 7.53 14.93 -11.91
N ALA A 31 7.12 15.68 -10.88
CA ALA A 31 8.01 16.58 -10.15
C ALA A 31 9.11 15.82 -9.42
N PHE A 32 8.78 14.70 -8.76
CA PHE A 32 9.76 13.86 -8.07
C PHE A 32 10.76 13.22 -9.05
N ARG A 33 10.27 12.67 -10.18
CA ARG A 33 11.12 12.09 -11.23
C ARG A 33 12.10 13.10 -11.83
N ARG A 34 11.66 14.35 -12.01
CA ARG A 34 12.52 15.44 -12.53
C ARG A 34 13.62 15.81 -11.53
N ASN A 35 13.31 15.84 -10.24
CA ASN A 35 14.27 16.23 -9.20
C ASN A 35 15.23 15.10 -8.80
N HIS A 36 14.76 13.85 -8.84
CA HIS A 36 15.52 12.68 -8.38
C HIS A 36 15.40 11.49 -9.35
N PRO A 37 16.03 11.55 -10.54
CA PRO A 37 15.86 10.54 -11.59
C PRO A 37 16.34 9.13 -11.16
N TYR A 38 17.41 9.04 -10.38
CA TYR A 38 17.94 7.76 -9.88
C TYR A 38 17.10 7.20 -8.71
N ALA A 39 16.65 8.06 -7.79
CA ALA A 39 15.82 7.63 -6.66
C ALA A 39 14.40 7.23 -7.07
N TYR A 40 13.91 7.74 -8.20
CA TYR A 40 12.62 7.37 -8.76
C TYR A 40 12.52 5.87 -9.04
N GLY A 41 13.56 5.26 -9.62
CA GLY A 41 13.60 3.82 -9.87
C GLY A 41 13.47 3.00 -8.58
N PHE A 42 14.20 3.41 -7.53
CA PHE A 42 14.09 2.80 -6.21
C PHE A 42 12.68 2.96 -5.61
N LEU A 43 12.06 4.14 -5.78
CA LEU A 43 10.71 4.39 -5.28
C LEU A 43 9.66 3.53 -5.98
N VAL A 44 9.74 3.39 -7.31
CA VAL A 44 8.86 2.50 -8.08
C VAL A 44 9.05 1.04 -7.64
N PHE A 45 10.29 0.62 -7.44
CA PHE A 45 10.58 -0.72 -6.92
C PHE A 45 9.99 -0.92 -5.52
N ALA A 46 10.18 0.03 -4.61
CA ALA A 46 9.61 0.00 -3.27
C ALA A 46 8.07 -0.02 -3.30
N ALA A 47 7.44 0.73 -4.21
CA ALA A 47 6.01 0.74 -4.44
C ALA A 47 5.50 -0.66 -4.86
N ILE A 48 6.12 -1.26 -5.89
CA ILE A 48 5.76 -2.60 -6.36
C ILE A 48 5.95 -3.62 -5.24
N LEU A 49 7.09 -3.57 -4.54
CA LEU A 49 7.40 -4.49 -3.45
C LEU A 49 6.43 -4.33 -2.28
N SER A 50 6.03 -3.10 -1.94
CA SER A 50 5.07 -2.85 -0.87
C SER A 50 3.68 -3.41 -1.20
N LEU A 51 3.25 -3.31 -2.45
CA LEU A 51 1.93 -3.76 -2.89
C LEU A 51 1.88 -5.29 -3.10
N LEU A 52 2.90 -5.85 -3.77
CA LEU A 52 2.92 -7.26 -4.17
C LEU A 52 3.68 -8.15 -3.19
N GLY A 53 4.52 -7.59 -2.32
CA GLY A 53 5.30 -8.35 -1.34
C GLY A 53 4.44 -9.25 -0.45
N PRO A 54 3.36 -8.75 0.18
CA PRO A 54 2.47 -9.58 0.98
C PRO A 54 1.81 -10.70 0.17
N VAL A 55 1.46 -10.42 -1.09
CA VAL A 55 0.89 -11.43 -2.00
C VAL A 55 1.90 -12.52 -2.33
N LEU A 56 3.16 -12.16 -2.59
CA LEU A 56 4.24 -13.13 -2.79
C LEU A 56 4.44 -14.00 -1.55
N VAL A 57 4.43 -13.41 -0.35
CA VAL A 57 4.50 -14.16 0.91
C VAL A 57 3.35 -15.14 1.03
N TRP A 58 2.11 -14.72 0.68
CA TRP A 58 0.95 -15.60 0.67
C TRP A 58 1.10 -16.79 -0.29
N ILE A 59 1.57 -16.53 -1.51
CA ILE A 59 1.80 -17.57 -2.53
C ILE A 59 2.87 -18.56 -2.06
N ILE A 60 4.00 -18.07 -1.53
CA ILE A 60 5.08 -18.93 -1.00
C ILE A 60 4.56 -19.75 0.19
N TYR A 61 3.80 -19.13 1.09
CA TYR A 61 3.24 -19.81 2.25
C TYR A 61 2.32 -20.96 1.85
N THR A 62 1.37 -20.72 0.93
CA THR A 62 0.34 -21.69 0.52
C THR A 62 0.79 -22.67 -0.56
N GLY A 63 1.83 -22.35 -1.33
CA GLY A 63 2.34 -23.21 -2.39
C GLY A 63 3.56 -24.04 -2.00
N VAL A 64 4.37 -23.58 -1.04
CA VAL A 64 5.67 -24.20 -0.71
C VAL A 64 5.73 -24.62 0.76
N LEU A 65 5.49 -23.68 1.69
CA LEU A 65 5.74 -23.93 3.12
C LEU A 65 4.65 -24.79 3.77
N ARG A 66 3.40 -24.51 3.44
CA ARG A 66 2.24 -25.33 3.76
C ARG A 66 1.42 -25.43 2.48
N PRO A 67 1.48 -26.55 1.76
CA PRO A 67 0.66 -26.73 0.58
C PRO A 67 -0.83 -26.77 0.96
N ALA A 68 -1.61 -25.83 0.43
CA ALA A 68 -3.05 -25.79 0.62
C ALA A 68 -3.77 -26.63 -0.44
N PRO A 69 -4.96 -27.21 -0.13
CA PRO A 69 -5.82 -27.77 -1.16
C PRO A 69 -6.27 -26.67 -2.14
N ASN A 70 -6.40 -27.03 -3.43
CA ASN A 70 -6.86 -26.09 -4.44
C ASN A 70 -8.33 -25.70 -4.17
N SER A 71 -8.54 -24.51 -3.63
CA SER A 71 -9.82 -24.05 -3.11
C SER A 71 -10.00 -22.55 -3.36
N GLY A 72 -11.24 -22.12 -3.59
CA GLY A 72 -11.57 -20.69 -3.75
C GLY A 72 -11.19 -19.84 -2.54
N TRP A 73 -11.04 -20.45 -1.36
CA TRP A 73 -10.59 -19.76 -0.15
C TRP A 73 -9.15 -19.24 -0.23
N LEU A 74 -8.33 -19.75 -1.15
CA LEU A 74 -7.01 -19.18 -1.46
C LEU A 74 -7.10 -17.76 -2.01
N MET A 75 -8.17 -17.47 -2.77
CA MET A 75 -8.43 -16.14 -3.32
C MET A 75 -8.73 -15.12 -2.20
N LEU A 76 -9.37 -15.57 -1.11
CA LEU A 76 -9.66 -14.71 0.04
C LEU A 76 -8.37 -14.26 0.73
N GLY A 77 -7.43 -15.18 0.95
CA GLY A 77 -6.13 -14.84 1.52
C GLY A 77 -5.28 -14.01 0.57
N TRP A 78 -5.36 -14.25 -0.74
CA TRP A 78 -4.73 -13.42 -1.76
C TRP A 78 -5.26 -11.98 -1.71
N LEU A 79 -6.58 -11.80 -1.66
CA LEU A 79 -7.22 -10.49 -1.56
C LEU A 79 -6.85 -9.78 -0.25
N GLY A 80 -6.83 -10.52 0.86
CA GLY A 80 -6.38 -9.99 2.15
C GLY A 80 -4.93 -9.51 2.12
N ALA A 81 -4.03 -10.31 1.53
CA ALA A 81 -2.63 -9.93 1.36
C ALA A 81 -2.48 -8.70 0.46
N PHE A 82 -3.24 -8.61 -0.63
CA PHE A 82 -3.25 -7.43 -1.49
C PHE A 82 -3.72 -6.17 -0.75
N ILE A 83 -4.81 -6.26 0.03
CA ILE A 83 -5.32 -5.15 0.85
C ILE A 83 -4.27 -4.72 1.89
N PHE A 84 -3.58 -5.69 2.51
CA PHE A 84 -2.46 -5.39 3.40
C PHE A 84 -1.35 -4.62 2.66
N GLY A 85 -1.03 -5.04 1.44
CA GLY A 85 -0.07 -4.36 0.55
C GLY A 85 -0.46 -2.91 0.24
N ILE A 86 -1.75 -2.60 0.05
CA ILE A 86 -2.25 -1.22 -0.11
C ILE A 86 -1.88 -0.37 1.12
N GLY A 87 -1.99 -0.94 2.32
CA GLY A 87 -1.61 -0.26 3.56
C GLY A 87 -0.12 0.08 3.63
N LEU A 88 0.75 -0.80 3.12
CA LEU A 88 2.20 -0.57 3.00
C LEU A 88 2.50 0.47 1.92
N PHE A 89 1.86 0.36 0.76
CA PHE A 89 2.00 1.29 -0.35
C PHE A 89 1.66 2.73 0.04
N ASN A 90 0.69 2.93 0.93
CA ASN A 90 0.37 4.26 1.46
C ASN A 90 1.59 4.93 2.13
N PHE A 91 2.48 4.19 2.78
CA PHE A 91 3.72 4.77 3.33
C PHE A 91 4.73 5.13 2.24
N VAL A 92 4.83 4.34 1.17
CA VAL A 92 5.65 4.69 -0.01
C VAL A 92 5.10 5.96 -0.68
N ALA A 93 3.78 6.06 -0.80
CA ALA A 93 3.09 7.25 -1.30
C ALA A 93 3.38 8.50 -0.46
N ALA A 94 3.76 8.37 0.82
CA ALA A 94 4.18 9.50 1.64
C ALA A 94 5.45 10.19 1.13
N ILE A 95 6.36 9.44 0.49
CA ILE A 95 7.58 9.99 -0.12
C ILE A 95 7.22 10.91 -1.30
N LEU A 96 6.15 10.57 -2.04
CA LEU A 96 5.60 11.39 -3.12
C LEU A 96 4.65 12.48 -2.64
N LYS A 97 4.49 12.67 -1.32
CA LYS A 97 3.49 13.56 -0.71
C LYS A 97 2.03 13.19 -1.03
N GLN A 98 1.81 11.95 -1.46
CA GLN A 98 0.49 11.38 -1.77
C GLN A 98 -0.07 10.58 -0.58
N TYR A 99 0.37 10.87 0.65
CA TYR A 99 -0.04 10.15 1.85
C TYR A 99 -1.51 10.41 2.21
N LEU A 100 -2.34 9.37 2.24
CA LEU A 100 -3.77 9.50 2.55
C LEU A 100 -4.09 9.43 4.06
N GLY A 101 -3.11 9.09 4.90
CA GLY A 101 -3.27 9.12 6.35
C GLY A 101 -3.16 7.77 7.06
N HIS A 102 -2.97 7.81 8.38
CA HIS A 102 -2.74 6.60 9.21
C HIS A 102 -3.96 5.69 9.25
N TRP A 103 -5.17 6.25 9.31
CA TRP A 103 -6.40 5.47 9.38
C TRP A 103 -6.58 4.54 8.18
N LEU A 104 -6.15 4.95 6.97
CA LEU A 104 -6.21 4.09 5.79
C LEU A 104 -5.30 2.87 5.97
N SER A 105 -4.02 3.08 6.31
CA SER A 105 -3.06 2.00 6.54
C SER A 105 -3.52 1.05 7.64
N ILE A 106 -3.99 1.58 8.78
CA ILE A 106 -4.48 0.77 9.90
C ILE A 106 -5.67 -0.09 9.47
N SER A 107 -6.63 0.50 8.74
CA SER A 107 -7.81 -0.22 8.26
C SER A 107 -7.44 -1.31 7.26
N CYS A 108 -6.55 -1.01 6.32
CA CYS A 108 -6.00 -1.97 5.36
C CYS A 108 -5.24 -3.11 6.06
N PHE A 109 -4.42 -2.82 7.07
CA PHE A 109 -3.72 -3.85 7.82
C PHE A 109 -4.65 -4.74 8.62
N ALA A 110 -5.61 -4.16 9.32
CA ALA A 110 -6.58 -4.92 10.11
C ALA A 110 -7.45 -5.81 9.21
N LEU A 111 -8.04 -5.25 8.14
CA LEU A 111 -8.89 -6.01 7.21
C LEU A 111 -8.08 -7.05 6.43
N GLY A 112 -6.90 -6.68 5.93
CA GLY A 112 -6.02 -7.59 5.20
C GLY A 112 -5.57 -8.77 6.05
N ALA A 113 -5.11 -8.51 7.28
CA ALA A 113 -4.72 -9.56 8.21
C ALA A 113 -5.90 -10.46 8.61
N LEU A 114 -7.08 -9.89 8.83
CA LEU A 114 -8.29 -10.65 9.15
C LEU A 114 -8.67 -11.62 8.02
N LEU A 115 -8.68 -11.15 6.76
CA LEU A 115 -9.00 -11.97 5.60
C LEU A 115 -8.00 -13.12 5.40
N VAL A 116 -6.70 -12.83 5.56
CA VAL A 116 -5.65 -13.86 5.54
C VAL A 116 -5.86 -14.87 6.66
N ALA A 117 -6.13 -14.42 7.89
CA ALA A 117 -6.35 -15.30 9.03
C ALA A 117 -7.57 -16.21 8.82
N ILE A 118 -8.69 -15.68 8.31
CA ILE A 118 -9.88 -16.47 7.98
C ILE A 118 -9.54 -17.50 6.89
N SER A 119 -8.84 -17.09 5.83
CA SER A 119 -8.42 -18.00 4.76
C SER A 119 -7.56 -19.14 5.30
N VAL A 120 -6.56 -18.84 6.15
CA VAL A 120 -5.72 -19.86 6.80
C VAL A 120 -6.54 -20.82 7.64
N ARG A 121 -7.49 -20.32 8.44
CA ARG A 121 -8.34 -21.16 9.31
C ARG A 121 -9.31 -22.07 8.55
N ILE A 122 -9.64 -21.74 7.31
CA ILE A 122 -10.51 -22.56 6.48
C ILE A 122 -9.68 -23.60 5.69
N LEU A 123 -8.45 -23.24 5.30
CA LEU A 123 -7.58 -24.10 4.51
C LEU A 123 -6.84 -25.17 5.35
N TYR A 124 -6.62 -24.92 6.64
CA TYR A 124 -5.88 -25.77 7.58
C TYR A 124 -6.60 -25.88 8.93
#